data_AF-A0A7X9B4J8-F1
#
_entry.id   AF-A0A7X9B4J8-F1
#
_cell.length_a   1.000
_cell.length_b   1.000
_cell.length_c   1.000
_cell.angle_alpha   90.00
_cell.angle_beta   90.00
_cell.angle_gamma   90.00
#
_symmetry.space_group_name_H-M   'P 1'
#
loop_
_entity.id
_entity.type
_entity.pdbx_description
1 polymer ?
#
loop_
_entity_poly.entity_id
_entity_poly.type
_entity_poly.pdbx_seq_one_letter_code
_entity_poly.pdbx_strand_id
1 'polypeptide(L)'
;MDIQGHVFQLKFPLRRVHCGMPLGNSDLGVLVMGSGRRLELVFSLASCWDHRGATTLGRPCPYRDLVKAYDPYDVSEENRLLQAAAVTAQPMPRYPVWWPATRVPGGRFVLTLKAPLKTATLDYA
;
A
#
# COMPACT_ATOMS: atom_id res chain seq x y z
N MET A 1 -0.20 7.11 26.94
CA MET A 1 -0.95 7.07 25.67
C MET A 1 -2.39 7.19 26.09
N ASP A 2 -2.90 8.41 26.06
CA ASP A 2 -4.27 8.69 26.49
C ASP A 2 -5.17 8.50 25.26
N ILE A 3 -6.06 7.53 25.32
CA ILE A 3 -7.07 7.26 24.26
C ILE A 3 -8.41 7.81 24.75
N GLN A 4 -8.39 9.02 25.32
CA GLN A 4 -9.57 9.85 25.54
C GLN A 4 -9.53 10.99 24.53
N GLY A 5 -10.14 10.76 23.38
CA GLY A 5 -10.19 11.73 22.28
C GLY A 5 -9.80 11.08 20.97
N HIS A 6 -10.59 11.36 19.94
CA HIS A 6 -10.38 10.93 18.55
C HIS A 6 -9.15 11.57 17.90
N VAL A 7 -8.13 11.91 18.69
CA VAL A 7 -7.00 12.73 18.25
C VAL A 7 -5.71 11.98 18.52
N PHE A 8 -4.97 11.67 17.47
CA PHE A 8 -3.62 11.13 17.56
C PHE A 8 -2.60 12.20 17.17
N GLN A 9 -1.69 12.49 18.09
CA GLN A 9 -0.72 13.56 17.91
C GLN A 9 0.72 13.03 17.95
N LEU A 10 1.54 13.49 17.00
CA LEU A 10 2.97 13.24 16.95
C LEU A 10 3.74 14.57 16.96
N LYS A 11 4.92 14.58 17.58
CA LYS A 11 5.84 15.72 17.58
C LYS A 11 6.90 15.52 16.51
N PHE A 12 7.20 16.57 15.76
CA PHE A 12 8.35 16.58 14.86
C PHE A 12 9.66 16.63 15.69
N PRO A 13 10.75 16.03 15.18
CA PRO A 13 10.92 15.55 13.81
C PRO A 13 10.51 14.08 13.62
N LEU A 14 9.80 13.82 12.53
CA LEU A 14 9.44 12.47 12.07
C LEU A 14 10.42 12.08 10.96
N ARG A 15 11.65 11.68 11.35
CA ARG A 15 12.79 11.58 10.41
C ARG A 15 12.83 10.31 9.57
N ARG A 16 12.08 9.28 9.96
CA ARG A 16 12.18 7.93 9.39
C ARG A 16 10.79 7.45 8.98
N VAL A 17 10.75 6.59 7.98
CA VAL A 17 9.49 6.04 7.45
C VAL A 17 8.66 5.31 8.50
N HIS A 18 9.30 4.67 9.49
CA HIS A 18 8.60 4.01 10.61
C HIS A 18 8.07 4.97 11.68
N CYS A 19 8.35 6.27 11.58
CA CYS A 19 7.89 7.30 12.51
C CYS A 19 6.85 8.24 11.90
N GLY A 20 6.54 8.10 10.60
CA GLY A 20 5.61 8.99 9.93
C GLY A 20 4.17 8.77 10.36
N MET A 21 3.31 9.76 10.11
CA MET A 21 1.87 9.66 10.34
C MET A 21 1.20 9.10 9.08
N PRO A 22 0.59 7.90 9.13
CA PRO A 22 -0.09 7.32 7.98
C PRO A 22 -1.48 7.94 7.79
N LEU A 23 -1.84 8.20 6.53
CA LEU A 23 -3.15 8.64 6.06
C LEU A 23 -3.52 7.81 4.83
N GLY A 24 -4.81 7.58 4.58
CA GLY A 24 -5.23 6.95 3.33
C GLY A 24 -6.72 6.81 3.15
N ASN A 25 -7.13 6.51 1.91
CA ASN A 25 -8.52 6.38 1.48
C ASN A 25 -8.76 5.10 0.65
N SER A 26 -8.11 4.00 1.03
CA SER A 26 -8.12 2.69 0.36
C SER A 26 -7.39 2.63 -1.00
N ASP A 27 -7.36 3.72 -1.77
CA ASP A 27 -6.58 3.81 -3.01
C ASP A 27 -5.24 4.54 -2.80
N LEU A 28 -5.29 5.77 -2.30
CA LEU A 28 -4.12 6.57 -1.98
C LEU A 28 -3.70 6.36 -0.52
N GLY A 29 -2.45 5.96 -0.31
CA GLY A 29 -1.78 6.02 0.98
C GLY A 29 -0.74 7.14 0.99
N VAL A 30 -0.71 7.93 2.06
CA VAL A 30 0.27 8.99 2.30
C VAL A 30 0.87 8.82 3.68
N LEU A 31 2.20 8.86 3.75
CA LEU A 31 2.95 8.91 4.98
C LEU A 31 3.53 10.31 5.15
N VAL A 32 3.08 11.01 6.19
CA VAL A 32 3.53 12.37 6.52
C VAL A 32 4.75 12.29 7.43
N MET A 33 5.86 12.87 6.99
CA MET A 33 7.11 12.87 7.74
C MET A 33 7.90 14.16 7.50
N GLY A 34 9.00 14.39 8.21
CA GLY A 34 9.78 15.61 8.02
C GLY A 34 10.57 16.09 9.23
N SER A 35 11.24 17.23 9.08
CA SER A 35 12.05 17.86 10.11
C SER A 35 12.32 19.32 9.78
N GLY A 36 12.38 20.19 10.79
CA GLY A 36 12.60 21.62 10.59
C GLY A 36 11.54 22.20 9.65
N ARG A 37 11.97 22.85 8.56
CA ARG A 37 11.05 23.43 7.54
C ARG A 37 10.70 22.47 6.41
N ARG A 38 11.16 21.22 6.45
CA ARG A 38 10.99 20.25 5.37
C ARG A 38 9.90 19.25 5.72
N LEU A 39 8.78 19.33 5.00
CA LEU A 39 7.67 18.38 5.04
C LEU A 39 7.80 17.41 3.86
N GLU A 40 7.72 16.12 4.13
CA GLU A 40 7.73 15.07 3.12
C GLU A 40 6.43 14.29 3.17
N LEU A 41 5.80 14.15 2.01
CA LEU A 41 4.60 13.34 1.80
C LEU A 41 5.01 12.17 0.92
N VAL A 42 5.29 11.02 1.53
CA VAL A 42 5.62 9.79 0.80
C VAL A 42 4.31 9.11 0.44
N PHE A 43 4.06 8.84 -0.83
CA PHE A 43 2.77 8.32 -1.27
C PHE A 43 2.90 7.02 -2.05
N SER A 44 1.81 6.26 -2.09
CA SER A 44 1.65 5.05 -2.89
C SER A 44 0.19 4.91 -3.28
N LEU A 45 -0.07 4.36 -4.47
CA LEU A 45 -1.40 4.02 -4.95
C LEU A 45 -1.59 2.52 -4.88
N ALA A 46 -2.79 2.06 -4.52
CA ALA A 46 -3.14 0.65 -4.44
C ALA A 46 -2.96 -0.08 -5.78
N SER A 47 -3.13 0.65 -6.89
CA SER A 47 -2.98 0.17 -8.28
C SER A 47 -1.55 0.24 -8.83
N CYS A 48 -0.59 0.84 -8.13
CA CYS A 48 0.77 1.01 -8.64
C CYS A 48 1.62 -0.25 -8.41
N TRP A 49 1.64 -1.13 -9.40
CA TRP A 49 2.35 -2.40 -9.36
C TRP A 49 3.32 -2.55 -10.52
N ASP A 50 4.47 -3.14 -10.20
CA ASP A 50 5.32 -3.78 -11.18
C ASP A 50 4.80 -5.20 -11.40
N HIS A 51 4.11 -5.41 -12.52
CA HIS A 51 3.53 -6.70 -12.87
C HIS A 51 4.53 -7.66 -13.53
N ARG A 52 5.82 -7.30 -13.64
CA ARG A 52 6.83 -8.24 -14.14
C ARG A 52 6.90 -9.45 -13.21
N GLY A 53 6.88 -10.65 -13.78
CA GLY A 53 6.83 -11.90 -13.02
C GLY A 53 5.48 -12.19 -12.33
N ALA A 54 4.42 -11.43 -12.62
CA ALA A 54 3.08 -11.75 -12.14
C ALA A 54 2.53 -13.03 -12.79
N THR A 55 1.75 -13.78 -12.04
CA THR A 55 0.94 -14.88 -12.60
C THR A 55 -0.10 -14.30 -13.54
N THR A 56 -0.14 -14.80 -14.77
CA THR A 56 -1.21 -14.48 -15.72
C THR A 56 -2.37 -15.45 -15.54
N LEU A 57 -3.59 -14.91 -15.46
CA LEU A 57 -4.79 -15.72 -15.62
C LEU A 57 -4.91 -16.07 -17.10
N GLY A 58 -4.77 -17.34 -17.48
CA GLY A 58 -4.98 -17.72 -18.88
C GLY A 58 -6.36 -18.28 -19.16
N ARG A 59 -7.24 -18.29 -18.16
CA ARG A 59 -8.68 -18.14 -18.39
C ARG A 59 -9.22 -17.02 -17.50
N PRO A 60 -10.16 -16.18 -17.97
CA PRO A 60 -10.80 -15.19 -17.12
C PRO A 60 -11.43 -15.87 -15.90
N CYS A 61 -11.24 -15.28 -14.72
CA CYS A 61 -12.02 -15.60 -13.52
C CYS A 61 -12.93 -14.40 -13.24
N PRO A 62 -14.18 -14.41 -13.72
CA PRO A 62 -15.09 -13.29 -13.53
C PRO A 62 -15.31 -12.98 -12.05
N TYR A 63 -15.35 -11.70 -11.68
CA TYR A 63 -15.61 -11.28 -10.30
C TYR A 63 -16.88 -11.90 -9.71
N ARG A 64 -17.94 -12.05 -10.53
CA ARG A 64 -19.19 -12.71 -10.09
C ARG A 64 -18.97 -14.16 -9.65
N ASP A 65 -18.04 -14.88 -10.28
CA ASP A 65 -17.80 -16.30 -9.99
C ASP A 65 -16.95 -16.41 -8.72
N LEU A 66 -16.04 -15.45 -8.48
CA LEU A 66 -15.35 -15.30 -7.20
C LEU A 66 -16.32 -14.97 -6.06
N VAL A 67 -17.23 -14.01 -6.25
CA VAL A 67 -18.23 -13.64 -5.22
C VAL A 67 -19.15 -14.81 -4.89
N LYS A 68 -19.56 -15.60 -5.89
CA LYS A 68 -20.38 -16.80 -5.66
C LYS A 68 -19.66 -17.87 -4.85
N ALA A 69 -18.35 -17.97 -5.02
CA ALA A 69 -17.51 -18.91 -4.30
C ALA A 69 -16.97 -18.35 -2.98
N TYR A 70 -17.26 -17.08 -2.67
CA TYR A 70 -16.70 -16.40 -1.51
C TYR A 70 -17.39 -16.87 -0.23
N ASP A 71 -16.62 -17.56 0.63
CA ASP A 71 -17.02 -17.86 2.00
C ASP A 71 -16.07 -17.11 2.95
N PRO A 72 -16.56 -16.15 3.76
CA PRO A 72 -15.70 -15.40 4.69
C PRO A 72 -14.98 -16.29 5.72
N TYR A 73 -15.41 -17.54 5.87
CA TYR A 73 -14.79 -18.53 6.77
C TYR A 73 -13.92 -19.57 6.06
N ASP A 74 -13.97 -19.65 4.72
CA ASP A 74 -13.20 -20.61 3.93
C ASP A 74 -12.59 -19.97 2.68
N VAL A 75 -11.42 -19.34 2.87
CA VAL A 75 -10.63 -18.71 1.81
C VAL A 75 -9.91 -19.71 0.88
N SER A 76 -10.13 -21.02 1.07
CA SER A 76 -9.43 -22.05 0.29
C SER A 76 -10.06 -22.27 -1.09
N GLU A 77 -11.37 -22.09 -1.23
CA GLU A 77 -12.10 -22.34 -2.46
C GLU A 77 -11.86 -21.24 -3.52
N GLU A 78 -11.83 -19.97 -3.12
CA GLU A 78 -11.48 -18.85 -4.01
C GLU A 78 -10.03 -18.99 -4.48
N ASN A 79 -9.13 -19.39 -3.58
CA ASN A 79 -7.74 -19.71 -3.93
C ASN A 79 -7.67 -20.84 -4.97
N ARG A 80 -8.48 -21.89 -4.82
CA ARG A 80 -8.57 -22.98 -5.81
C ARG A 80 -9.06 -22.48 -7.17
N LEU A 81 -10.08 -21.63 -7.20
CA LEU A 81 -10.61 -21.05 -8.44
C LEU A 81 -9.59 -20.14 -9.13
N LEU A 82 -8.89 -19.30 -8.37
CA LEU A 82 -7.80 -18.45 -8.87
C LEU A 82 -6.64 -19.30 -9.41
N GLN A 83 -6.23 -20.34 -8.68
CA GLN A 83 -5.19 -21.27 -9.12
C GLN A 83 -5.60 -22.03 -10.38
N ALA A 84 -6.85 -22.49 -10.46
CA ALA A 84 -7.37 -23.16 -11.65
C ALA A 84 -7.52 -22.20 -12.84
N ALA A 85 -7.64 -20.89 -12.60
CA ALA A 85 -7.66 -19.86 -13.63
C ALA A 85 -6.25 -19.37 -14.05
N ALA A 86 -5.25 -19.62 -13.20
CA ALA A 86 -3.86 -19.33 -13.50
C ALA A 86 -3.37 -20.27 -14.61
N VAL A 87 -2.86 -19.67 -15.69
CA VAL A 87 -2.09 -20.42 -16.69
C VAL A 87 -0.67 -20.10 -16.34
N THR A 88 -0.06 -21.04 -15.62
CA THR A 88 1.37 -21.14 -15.24
C THR A 88 2.12 -19.82 -15.28
N ALA A 89 2.59 -19.35 -14.12
CA ALA A 89 3.47 -18.18 -13.98
C ALA A 89 4.35 -18.03 -15.23
N GLN A 90 4.29 -16.86 -15.88
CA GLN A 90 5.13 -16.54 -17.04
C GLN A 90 6.51 -17.15 -16.77
N PRO A 91 7.04 -18.02 -17.66
CA PRO A 91 8.31 -18.70 -17.38
C PRO A 91 9.27 -17.61 -16.95
N MET A 92 9.74 -17.69 -15.70
CA MET A 92 10.57 -16.65 -15.12
C MET A 92 11.60 -16.31 -16.20
N PRO A 93 11.66 -15.05 -16.66
CA PRO A 93 12.62 -14.68 -17.67
C PRO A 93 13.96 -15.26 -17.24
N ARG A 94 14.75 -15.83 -18.15
CA ARG A 94 16.11 -16.38 -17.87
C ARG A 94 17.09 -15.30 -17.37
N TYR A 95 16.60 -14.19 -16.83
CA TYR A 95 17.37 -13.22 -16.10
C TYR A 95 17.74 -13.81 -14.72
N PRO A 96 18.98 -13.59 -14.26
CA PRO A 96 19.49 -14.17 -13.01
C PRO A 96 18.87 -13.56 -11.73
N VAL A 97 17.79 -12.77 -11.85
CA VAL A 97 17.23 -11.99 -10.75
C VAL A 97 15.79 -12.42 -10.50
N TRP A 98 15.55 -13.05 -9.35
CA TRP A 98 14.22 -13.36 -8.85
C TRP A 98 13.49 -12.05 -8.50
N TRP A 99 12.66 -11.56 -9.42
CA TRP A 99 11.88 -10.32 -9.22
C TRP A 99 10.39 -10.63 -9.34
N PRO A 100 9.71 -10.99 -8.24
CA PRO A 100 8.27 -11.22 -8.25
C PRO A 100 7.50 -9.91 -8.48
N ALA A 101 6.23 -10.04 -8.86
CA ALA A 101 5.33 -8.89 -8.92
C ALA A 101 5.34 -8.15 -7.58
N THR A 102 5.63 -6.86 -7.62
CA THR A 102 5.93 -6.07 -6.43
C THR A 102 5.20 -4.74 -6.50
N ARG A 103 4.64 -4.30 -5.36
CA ARG A 103 4.03 -2.98 -5.26
C ARG A 103 5.11 -1.89 -5.35
N VAL A 104 4.89 -0.91 -6.21
CA VAL A 104 5.85 0.17 -6.46
C VAL A 104 5.49 1.39 -5.61
N PRO A 105 6.45 2.05 -4.95
CA PRO A 105 6.19 3.30 -4.26
C PRO A 105 5.85 4.40 -5.27
N GLY A 106 4.88 5.27 -4.95
CA GLY A 106 4.52 6.41 -5.80
C GLY A 106 5.56 7.53 -5.77
N GLY A 107 6.45 7.51 -4.78
CA GLY A 107 7.51 8.49 -4.60
C GLY A 107 7.22 9.42 -3.43
N ARG A 108 7.67 10.67 -3.52
CA ARG A 108 7.47 11.66 -2.46
C ARG A 108 7.33 13.08 -3.01
N PHE A 109 6.45 13.85 -2.38
CA PHE A 109 6.47 15.30 -2.48
C PHE A 109 7.28 15.88 -1.32
N VAL A 110 8.09 16.89 -1.62
CA VAL A 110 8.93 17.57 -0.65
C VAL A 110 8.56 19.04 -0.66
N LEU A 111 8.05 19.51 0.47
CA LEU A 111 7.61 20.89 0.65
C LEU A 111 8.55 21.60 1.63
N THR A 112 9.03 22.78 1.23
CA THR A 112 9.78 23.67 2.11
C THR A 112 8.84 24.74 2.63
N LEU A 113 8.54 24.67 3.93
CA LEU A 113 7.61 25.59 4.60
C LEU A 113 8.33 26.86 5.07
N LYS A 114 7.57 27.93 5.28
CA LYS A 114 8.10 29.19 5.84
C LYS A 114 8.53 29.04 7.31
N ALA A 115 7.83 28.19 8.05
CA ALA A 115 8.04 27.94 9.48
C ALA A 115 8.41 26.48 9.75
N PRO A 116 9.10 26.19 10.88
CA PRO A 116 9.41 24.82 11.25
C PRO A 116 8.17 24.05 11.69
N LEU A 117 8.14 22.77 11.31
CA LEU A 117 7.17 21.79 11.75
C LEU A 117 7.31 21.54 13.26
N LYS A 118 6.19 21.48 13.96
CA LYS A 118 6.14 21.25 15.42
C LYS A 118 5.38 19.98 15.76
N THR A 119 4.15 19.87 15.27
CA THR A 119 3.24 18.76 15.58
C THR A 119 2.45 18.34 14.35
N ALA A 120 2.16 17.05 14.26
CA ALA A 120 1.17 16.49 13.35
C ALA A 120 0.02 15.97 14.20
N THR A 121 -1.21 16.26 13.79
CA THR A 121 -2.43 15.85 14.48
C THR A 121 -3.34 15.15 13.47
N LEU A 122 -3.75 13.94 13.79
CA LEU A 122 -4.74 13.16 13.06
C LEU A 122 -6.04 13.14 13.86
N ASP A 123 -7.11 13.60 13.24
CA ASP A 123 -8.45 13.60 13.79
C ASP A 123 -9.25 12.44 13.17
N TYR A 124 -9.68 11.50 14.00
CA TYR A 124 -10.50 10.35 13.62
C TYR A 124 -11.98 10.74 13.79
N ALA A 125 -12.48 11.53 12.85
CA ALA A 125 -13.91 11.85 12.74
C ALA A 125 -14.79 10.59 12.65
#